data_AF-A0A315C5C7-F1
#
_entry.id   AF-A0A315C5C7-F1
#
_cell.length_a   1.000
_cell.length_b   1.000
_cell.length_c   1.000
_cell.angle_alpha   90.00
_cell.angle_beta   90.00
_cell.angle_gamma   90.00
#
_symmetry.space_group_name_H-M   'P 1'
#
loop_
_entity.id
_entity.type
_entity.pdbx_description
1 polymer ?
#
loop_
_entity_poly.entity_id
_entity_poly.type
_entity_poly.pdbx_seq_one_letter_code
_entity_poly.pdbx_strand_id
1 'polypeptide(L)'
;MKFHRFFLIVWPSALGAALMEMLVFSVIDPTEIPSIAHAMGVVSTQGVYSLAFFIFWAAISFACTLTLFLAQPVTNKYAPI
;
A
#
# COMPACT_ATOMS: atom_id res chain seq x y z
N MET A 1 22.62 7.92 4.87
CA MET A 1 21.84 6.97 5.72
C MET A 1 20.32 7.25 5.71
N LYS A 2 19.67 7.37 4.54
CA LYS A 2 18.20 7.60 4.45
C LYS A 2 17.44 6.42 3.83
N PHE A 3 18.09 5.62 2.98
CA PHE A 3 17.49 4.44 2.32
C PHE A 3 17.00 3.37 3.29
N HIS A 4 17.67 3.17 4.43
CA HIS A 4 17.27 2.15 5.40
C HIS A 4 15.84 2.39 5.93
N ARG A 5 15.46 3.65 6.20
CA ARG A 5 14.10 4.02 6.64
C ARG A 5 13.07 3.82 5.53
N PHE A 6 13.48 4.01 4.27
CA PHE A 6 12.60 3.79 3.13
C PHE A 6 12.29 2.30 2.95
N PHE A 7 13.31 1.44 3.00
CA PHE A 7 13.12 -0.02 2.94
C PHE A 7 12.33 -0.56 4.14
N LEU A 8 12.48 0.05 5.33
CA LEU A 8 11.67 -0.30 6.51
C LEU A 8 10.17 0.00 6.35
N ILE A 9 9.79 0.91 5.45
CA ILE A 9 8.39 1.23 5.16
C ILE A 9 7.89 0.36 4.00
N VAL A 10 8.66 0.37 2.91
CA VAL A 10 8.29 -0.23 1.63
C VAL A 10 8.14 -1.75 1.69
N TRP A 11 8.99 -2.41 2.49
CA TRP A 11 8.98 -3.85 2.62
C TRP A 11 7.73 -4.39 3.36
N PRO A 12 7.41 -3.95 4.58
CA PRO A 12 6.19 -4.40 5.26
C PRO A 12 4.91 -3.89 4.59
N SER A 13 4.93 -2.73 3.94
CA SER A 13 3.76 -2.25 3.21
C SER A 13 3.42 -3.13 2.00
N ALA A 14 4.41 -3.73 1.34
CA ALA A 14 4.20 -4.67 0.23
C ALA A 14 3.46 -5.94 0.69
N LEU A 15 3.82 -6.47 1.86
CA LEU A 15 3.12 -7.62 2.46
C LEU A 15 1.67 -7.27 2.82
N GLY A 16 1.45 -6.09 3.44
CA GLY A 16 0.10 -5.61 3.74
C GLY A 16 -0.75 -5.41 2.48
N ALA A 17 -0.13 -4.91 1.40
CA ALA A 17 -0.81 -4.68 0.12
C ALA A 17 -1.21 -5.99 -0.54
N ALA A 18 -0.31 -6.98 -0.56
CA ALA A 18 -0.61 -8.31 -1.08
C ALA A 18 -1.77 -8.97 -0.31
N LEU A 19 -1.79 -8.84 1.02
CA LEU A 19 -2.91 -9.36 1.83
C LEU A 19 -4.22 -8.64 1.52
N MET A 20 -4.19 -7.31 1.40
CA MET A 20 -5.38 -6.52 1.08
C MET A 20 -5.90 -6.83 -0.32
N GLU A 21 -5.00 -6.99 -1.28
CA GLU A 21 -5.32 -7.40 -2.65
C GLU A 21 -6.01 -8.78 -2.67
N MET A 22 -5.45 -9.77 -1.98
CA MET A 22 -6.06 -11.11 -1.87
C MET A 22 -7.43 -11.06 -1.20
N LEU A 23 -7.60 -10.25 -0.15
CA LEU A 23 -8.89 -10.10 0.54
C LEU A 23 -9.93 -9.41 -0.35
N VAL A 24 -9.56 -8.33 -1.01
CA VAL A 24 -10.46 -7.56 -1.88
C VAL A 24 -10.89 -8.40 -3.07
N PHE A 25 -9.96 -9.08 -3.76
CA PHE A 25 -10.32 -9.90 -4.91
C PHE A 25 -10.92 -11.27 -4.54
N SER A 26 -10.75 -11.73 -3.30
CA SER A 26 -11.52 -12.87 -2.79
C SER A 26 -13.00 -12.53 -2.60
N VAL A 27 -13.34 -11.26 -2.40
CA VAL A 27 -14.72 -10.79 -2.19
C VAL A 27 -15.30 -10.17 -3.47
N ILE A 28 -14.47 -9.50 -4.26
CA ILE A 28 -14.84 -8.77 -5.47
C ILE A 28 -14.21 -9.49 -6.66
N ASP A 29 -15.02 -10.14 -7.50
CA ASP A 29 -14.52 -10.72 -8.74
C ASP A 29 -14.26 -9.61 -9.77
N PRO A 30 -13.02 -9.40 -10.24
CA PRO A 30 -12.71 -8.37 -11.22
C PRO A 30 -13.40 -8.59 -12.57
N THR A 31 -13.88 -9.81 -12.88
CA THR A 31 -14.61 -10.08 -14.13
C THR A 31 -16.07 -9.60 -14.09
N GLU A 32 -16.63 -9.41 -12.90
CA GLU A 32 -18.02 -8.98 -12.69
C GLU A 32 -18.18 -7.45 -12.73
N ILE A 33 -17.08 -6.69 -12.71
CA ILE A 33 -17.11 -5.22 -12.75
C ILE A 33 -17.36 -4.78 -14.21
N PRO A 34 -18.52 -4.18 -14.55
CA PRO A 34 -18.88 -3.90 -15.96
C PRO A 34 -17.92 -2.92 -16.66
N SER A 35 -17.34 -1.99 -15.90
CA SER A 35 -16.33 -1.04 -16.41
C SER A 35 -14.99 -1.71 -16.73
N ILE A 36 -14.62 -2.78 -16.01
CA ILE A 36 -13.43 -3.59 -16.28
C ILE A 36 -13.72 -4.59 -17.39
N ALA A 37 -14.89 -5.23 -17.42
CA ALA A 37 -15.29 -6.14 -18.49
C ALA A 37 -15.27 -5.47 -19.88
N HIS A 38 -15.68 -4.20 -19.98
CA HIS A 38 -15.55 -3.42 -21.21
C HIS A 38 -14.09 -3.06 -21.54
N ALA A 39 -13.28 -2.79 -20.52
CA ALA A 39 -11.85 -2.54 -20.66
C ALA A 39 -11.03 -3.81 -20.90
N MET A 40 -11.54 -5.02 -20.63
CA MET A 40 -10.86 -6.31 -20.80
C MET A 40 -10.66 -6.68 -22.27
N GLY A 41 -11.31 -5.98 -23.21
CA GLY A 41 -10.92 -5.98 -24.62
C GLY A 41 -9.59 -5.27 -24.90
N VAL A 42 -9.05 -4.51 -23.93
CA VAL A 42 -7.85 -3.65 -24.05
C VAL A 42 -6.85 -3.88 -22.91
N VAL A 43 -7.28 -4.31 -21.72
CA VAL A 43 -6.46 -4.49 -20.50
C VAL A 43 -6.58 -5.94 -20.01
N SER A 44 -5.47 -6.66 -19.99
CA SER A 44 -5.40 -8.04 -19.47
C SER A 44 -5.78 -8.09 -17.98
N THR A 45 -6.43 -9.18 -17.53
CA THR A 45 -6.74 -9.44 -16.10
C THR A 45 -5.52 -9.21 -15.21
N GLN A 46 -4.35 -9.65 -15.65
CA GLN A 46 -3.08 -9.48 -14.94
C GLN A 46 -2.70 -8.00 -14.70
N GLY A 47 -3.08 -7.11 -15.61
CA GLY A 47 -2.85 -5.67 -15.48
C GLY A 47 -3.69 -5.05 -14.37
N VAL A 48 -4.93 -5.53 -14.18
CA VAL A 48 -5.84 -5.08 -13.12
C VAL A 48 -5.30 -5.46 -11.74
N TYR A 49 -4.86 -6.71 -11.57
CA TYR A 49 -4.23 -7.17 -10.32
C TYR A 49 -2.98 -6.32 -9.99
N SER A 50 -2.09 -6.15 -10.96
CA SER A 50 -0.87 -5.36 -10.77
C SER A 50 -1.18 -3.91 -10.39
N LEU A 51 -2.16 -3.27 -11.04
CA LEU A 51 -2.58 -1.91 -10.72
C LEU A 51 -3.14 -1.81 -9.30
N ALA A 52 -4.00 -2.75 -8.91
CA ALA A 52 -4.58 -2.80 -7.58
C ALA A 52 -3.50 -2.99 -6.50
N PHE A 53 -2.53 -3.88 -6.73
CA PHE A 53 -1.36 -4.05 -5.88
C PHE A 53 -0.65 -2.72 -5.66
N PHE A 54 -0.32 -1.97 -6.72
CA PHE A 54 0.38 -0.69 -6.59
C PHE A 54 -0.44 0.37 -5.85
N ILE A 55 -1.76 0.41 -6.06
CA ILE A 55 -2.66 1.35 -5.35
C ILE A 55 -2.68 1.02 -3.85
N PHE A 56 -2.89 -0.24 -3.48
CA PHE A 56 -2.90 -0.66 -2.09
C PHE A 56 -1.52 -0.48 -1.43
N TRP A 57 -0.45 -0.78 -2.16
CA TRP A 57 0.91 -0.57 -1.70
C TRP A 57 1.22 0.90 -1.43
N ALA A 58 0.79 1.82 -2.30
CA ALA A 58 0.93 3.25 -2.07
C ALA A 58 0.14 3.70 -0.83
N ALA A 59 -1.11 3.23 -0.68
CA ALA A 59 -1.96 3.57 0.46
C ALA A 59 -1.38 3.08 1.80
N ILE A 60 -0.89 1.85 1.86
CA ILE A 60 -0.29 1.28 3.08
C ILE A 60 1.08 1.91 3.36
N SER A 61 1.87 2.18 2.33
CA SER A 61 3.13 2.92 2.49
C SER A 61 2.89 4.31 3.07
N PHE A 62 1.80 4.99 2.67
CA PHE A 62 1.39 6.26 3.24
C PHE A 62 0.98 6.13 4.70
N ALA A 63 0.19 5.11 5.07
CA ALA A 63 -0.18 4.83 6.45
C ALA A 63 1.03 4.54 7.35
N CYS A 64 2.01 3.77 6.88
CA CYS A 64 3.26 3.52 7.59
C CYS A 64 4.09 4.81 7.74
N THR A 65 4.13 5.66 6.71
CA THR A 65 4.81 6.96 6.77
C THR A 65 4.17 7.87 7.81
N LEU A 66 2.84 7.94 7.84
CA LEU A 66 2.09 8.68 8.87
C LEU A 66 2.36 8.11 10.27
N THR A 67 2.42 6.79 10.41
CA THR A 67 2.74 6.13 11.68
C THR A 67 4.12 6.53 12.16
N LEU A 68 5.13 6.55 11.29
CA LEU A 68 6.48 7.01 11.63
C LEU A 68 6.56 8.51 11.91
N PHE A 69 5.69 9.31 11.27
CA PHE A 69 5.57 10.74 11.54
C PHE A 69 4.94 11.00 12.92
N LEU A 70 3.93 10.23 13.29
CA LEU A 70 3.29 10.27 14.61
C LEU A 70 4.18 9.69 15.71
N ALA A 71 4.95 8.65 15.40
CA ALA A 71 5.89 8.01 16.32
C ALA A 71 7.20 8.81 16.48
N GLN A 72 7.34 9.99 15.86
CA GLN A 72 8.49 10.84 16.13
C GLN A 72 8.47 11.24 17.61
N PRO A 73 9.58 11.03 18.34
CA PRO A 73 9.62 11.43 19.74
C PRO A 73 9.38 12.94 19.82
N VAL A 74 8.49 13.35 20.73
CA VAL A 74 8.44 14.75 21.17
C VAL A 74 9.86 15.09 21.58
N THR A 75 10.50 15.97 20.81
CA THR A 75 11.84 16.43 21.15
C THR A 75 11.68 17.27 22.40
N ASN A 76 11.79 16.62 23.55
CA ASN A 76 11.81 17.30 24.82
C ASN A 76 13.18 17.98 24.90
N LYS A 77 13.26 19.21 24.38
CA LYS A 77 14.46 20.05 24.44
C LYS A 77 14.77 20.52 25.88
N TYR A 78 14.01 20.06 26.86
CA TYR A 78 14.17 20.38 28.28
C TYR A 78 14.23 19.08 29.09
N ALA A 79 15.34 18.36 28.97
CA ALA A 79 15.83 17.60 30.12
C ALA A 79 16.76 18.55 30.91
N PRO A 80 16.25 19.32 31.90
CA PRO A 80 17.14 19.86 32.91
C PRO A 80 17.63 18.73 33.81
N ILE A 81 18.93 18.80 34.10
CA ILE A 81 19.78 18.06 35.06
C ILE A 81 20.07 16.58 34.81
#